data_AF-A0A976QL55-F1
#
_entry.id   AF-A0A976QL55-F1
#
_cell.length_a   1.000
_cell.length_b   1.000
_cell.length_c   1.000
_cell.angle_alpha   90.00
_cell.angle_beta   90.00
_cell.angle_gamma   90.00
#
_symmetry.space_group_name_H-M   'P 1'
#
loop_
_entity.id
_entity.type
_entity.pdbx_description
1 polymer ?
#
loop_
_entity_poly.entity_id
_entity_poly.type
_entity_poly.pdbx_seq_one_letter_code
_entity_poly.pdbx_strand_id
1 'polypeptide(L)'
;MTQLEIARRDKISEEMEICAKHESVAPEYIRKGVEDGNIVVIRNKKHTSILPLAIGKGLKTKVNANIGTSKDRVDLELELEKVRISVAAGADTIMDLSTGGDIRAIRKAIIKESTVSIGTVPIYQAAAQMLESRKAIVEMSDDDMFRVIEENGEDGVDFITVHCGVTRRSVGLLEEQGRRLGIVSRGGTFLSKWMEYNERENPLYEQYDRLLEIAKSYDMVLSLGDGLRPGCIADATDRGQIEELISLGELTKRARDYGVQVMIEGPGHV
;
A
#
# COMPACT_ATOMS: atom_id res chain seq x y z
N MET A 1 -18.22 -5.68 -7.87
CA MET A 1 -17.14 -6.10 -8.77
C MET A 1 -16.00 -5.11 -8.63
N THR A 2 -14.76 -5.57 -8.79
CA THR A 2 -13.58 -4.70 -8.89
C THR A 2 -13.40 -4.19 -10.31
N GLN A 3 -12.57 -3.15 -10.51
CA GLN A 3 -12.21 -2.69 -11.86
C GLN A 3 -11.58 -3.81 -12.71
N LEU A 4 -10.77 -4.68 -12.10
CA LEU A 4 -10.17 -5.83 -12.80
C LEU A 4 -11.21 -6.85 -13.25
N GLU A 5 -12.22 -7.14 -12.42
CA GLU A 5 -13.32 -8.04 -12.79
C GLU A 5 -14.20 -7.45 -13.90
N ILE A 6 -14.38 -6.13 -13.92
CA ILE A 6 -15.12 -5.43 -14.98
C ILE A 6 -14.33 -5.52 -16.30
N ALA A 7 -13.03 -5.20 -16.26
CA ALA A 7 -12.16 -5.25 -17.42
C ALA A 7 -12.14 -6.64 -18.08
N ARG A 8 -12.00 -7.71 -17.29
CA ARG A 8 -12.00 -9.11 -17.75
C ARG A 8 -13.32 -9.61 -18.32
N ARG A 9 -14.40 -8.83 -18.18
CA ARG A 9 -15.72 -9.11 -18.78
C ARG A 9 -15.96 -8.28 -20.04
N ASP A 10 -14.89 -7.73 -20.62
CA ASP A 10 -14.93 -6.84 -21.79
C ASP A 10 -15.83 -5.62 -21.59
N LYS A 11 -15.91 -5.13 -20.34
CA LYS A 11 -16.71 -3.96 -19.97
C LYS A 11 -15.80 -2.79 -19.61
N ILE A 12 -16.24 -1.60 -20.00
CA ILE A 12 -15.63 -0.34 -19.63
C ILE A 12 -16.48 0.25 -18.51
N SER A 13 -15.87 0.54 -17.35
CA SER A 13 -16.53 1.20 -16.24
C SER A 13 -16.54 2.72 -16.41
N GLU A 14 -17.39 3.40 -15.63
CA GLU A 14 -17.35 4.86 -15.53
C GLU A 14 -15.95 5.33 -15.09
N GLU A 15 -15.30 4.61 -14.18
CA GLU A 15 -13.96 4.97 -13.74
C GLU A 15 -12.93 4.92 -14.88
N MET A 16 -12.98 3.89 -15.71
CA MET A 16 -12.09 3.77 -16.87
C MET A 16 -12.33 4.89 -17.89
N GLU A 17 -13.58 5.30 -18.11
CA GLU A 17 -13.91 6.42 -19.00
C GLU A 17 -13.35 7.76 -18.47
N ILE A 18 -13.53 8.02 -17.17
CA ILE A 18 -13.01 9.24 -16.53
C ILE A 18 -11.48 9.27 -16.61
N CYS A 19 -10.80 8.16 -16.26
CA CYS A 19 -9.35 8.07 -16.35
C CYS A 19 -8.86 8.24 -17.80
N ALA A 20 -9.52 7.62 -18.78
CA ALA A 20 -9.16 7.73 -20.19
C ALA A 20 -9.26 9.17 -20.69
N LYS A 21 -10.33 9.87 -20.32
CA LYS A 21 -10.50 11.29 -20.64
C LYS A 21 -9.39 12.15 -20.04
N HIS A 22 -9.03 11.92 -18.78
CA HIS A 22 -7.98 12.67 -18.08
C HIS A 22 -6.58 12.43 -18.70
N GLU A 23 -6.30 11.20 -19.11
CA GLU A 23 -5.05 10.80 -19.74
C GLU A 23 -5.01 11.05 -21.26
N SER A 24 -6.12 11.48 -21.86
CA SER A 24 -6.25 11.69 -23.32
C SER A 24 -5.97 10.42 -24.14
N VAL A 25 -6.46 9.27 -23.67
CA VAL A 25 -6.37 7.97 -24.33
C VAL A 25 -7.76 7.38 -24.57
N ALA A 26 -7.86 6.33 -25.39
CA ALA A 26 -9.13 5.62 -25.59
C ALA A 26 -9.53 4.85 -24.30
N PRO A 27 -10.82 4.81 -23.92
CA PRO A 27 -11.28 3.99 -22.78
C PRO A 27 -10.87 2.52 -22.86
N GLU A 28 -10.82 1.96 -24.06
CA GLU A 28 -10.35 0.60 -24.31
C GLU A 28 -8.86 0.40 -23.96
N TYR A 29 -8.03 1.45 -24.08
CA TYR A 29 -6.63 1.40 -23.66
C TYR A 29 -6.51 1.19 -22.14
N ILE A 30 -7.34 1.90 -21.36
CA ILE A 30 -7.38 1.75 -19.90
C ILE A 30 -7.93 0.37 -19.54
N ARG A 31 -9.07 -0.06 -20.12
CA ARG A 31 -9.68 -1.37 -19.87
C ARG A 31 -8.67 -2.50 -20.09
N LYS A 32 -8.01 -2.50 -21.25
CA LYS A 32 -7.01 -3.51 -21.60
C LYS A 32 -5.77 -3.43 -20.72
N GLY A 33 -5.32 -2.22 -20.37
CA GLY A 33 -4.22 -2.04 -19.42
C GLY A 33 -4.53 -2.62 -18.04
N VAL A 34 -5.76 -2.50 -17.55
CA VAL A 34 -6.23 -3.13 -16.30
C VAL A 34 -6.26 -4.65 -16.43
N GLU A 35 -6.85 -5.16 -17.51
CA GLU A 35 -6.91 -6.60 -17.81
C GLU A 35 -5.52 -7.25 -17.93
N ASP A 36 -4.56 -6.57 -18.56
CA ASP A 36 -3.19 -7.03 -18.73
C ASP A 36 -2.33 -6.81 -17.47
N GLY A 37 -2.74 -5.89 -16.59
CA GLY A 37 -2.03 -5.56 -15.35
C GLY A 37 -0.91 -4.55 -15.50
N ASN A 38 -0.96 -3.79 -16.58
CA ASN A 38 -0.04 -2.68 -16.82
C ASN A 38 -0.58 -1.35 -16.29
N ILE A 39 -1.87 -1.29 -15.93
CA ILE A 39 -2.56 -0.13 -15.37
C ILE A 39 -3.41 -0.59 -14.18
N VAL A 40 -3.43 0.21 -13.12
CA VAL A 40 -4.42 0.13 -12.04
C VAL A 40 -5.35 1.34 -12.11
N VAL A 41 -6.62 1.15 -11.81
CA VAL A 41 -7.61 2.22 -11.62
C VAL A 41 -7.99 2.27 -10.14
N ILE A 42 -7.58 3.35 -9.49
CA ILE A 42 -7.61 3.54 -8.04
C ILE A 42 -8.84 4.37 -7.68
N ARG A 43 -9.78 3.75 -6.96
CA ARG A 43 -10.85 4.41 -6.20
C ARG A 43 -11.55 3.38 -5.33
N ASN A 44 -11.40 3.48 -4.01
CA ASN A 44 -12.17 2.63 -3.10
C ASN A 44 -13.67 2.95 -3.25
N LYS A 45 -14.52 1.92 -3.22
CA LYS A 45 -15.98 2.04 -3.32
C LYS A 45 -16.61 2.97 -2.27
N LYS A 46 -15.91 3.22 -1.15
CA LYS A 46 -16.32 4.11 -0.06
C LYS A 46 -15.83 5.55 -0.26
N HIS A 47 -14.83 5.79 -1.10
CA HIS A 47 -14.24 7.11 -1.33
C HIS A 47 -14.84 7.78 -2.57
N THR A 48 -16.13 8.11 -2.49
CA THR A 48 -16.90 8.62 -3.63
C THR A 48 -16.74 10.12 -3.89
N SER A 49 -16.00 10.84 -3.03
CA SER A 49 -15.78 12.28 -3.14
C SER A 49 -14.69 12.67 -4.15
N ILE A 50 -13.92 11.71 -4.66
CA ILE A 50 -12.81 11.94 -5.57
C ILE A 50 -13.05 11.34 -6.96
N LEU A 51 -12.31 11.86 -7.94
CA LEU A 51 -12.21 11.24 -9.25
C LEU A 51 -11.28 10.02 -9.18
N PRO A 52 -11.54 8.96 -9.96
CA PRO A 52 -10.66 7.80 -10.04
C PRO A 52 -9.34 8.17 -10.74
N LEU A 53 -8.26 7.51 -10.30
CA LEU A 53 -6.92 7.73 -10.83
C LEU A 53 -6.41 6.49 -11.55
N ALA A 54 -5.87 6.64 -12.76
CA ALA A 54 -5.16 5.55 -13.44
C ALA A 54 -3.63 5.72 -13.29
N ILE A 55 -2.96 4.66 -12.87
CA ILE A 55 -1.49 4.59 -12.77
C ILE A 55 -1.00 3.42 -13.61
N GLY A 56 -0.09 3.67 -14.55
CA GLY A 56 0.47 2.59 -15.35
C GLY A 56 1.14 3.00 -16.65
N LYS A 57 1.52 1.99 -17.43
CA LYS A 57 2.32 2.14 -18.65
C LYS A 57 1.62 2.97 -19.72
N GLY A 58 2.35 3.96 -20.26
CA GLY A 58 1.87 4.84 -21.33
C GLY A 58 0.94 5.97 -20.88
N LEU A 59 0.67 6.06 -19.57
CA LEU A 59 0.00 7.20 -18.95
C LEU A 59 1.04 8.20 -18.45
N LYS A 60 0.62 9.40 -18.04
CA LYS A 60 1.54 10.36 -17.38
C LYS A 60 2.12 9.74 -16.11
N THR A 61 3.39 10.03 -15.81
CA THR A 61 4.00 9.69 -14.52
C THR A 61 3.23 10.37 -13.40
N LYS A 62 2.98 9.62 -12.31
CA LYS A 62 2.24 10.08 -11.15
C LYS A 62 3.18 10.30 -9.97
N VAL A 63 2.88 11.30 -9.12
CA VAL A 63 3.69 11.66 -7.95
C VAL A 63 2.86 11.51 -6.68
N ASN A 64 3.43 10.82 -5.69
CA ASN A 64 2.84 10.67 -4.37
C ASN A 64 3.49 11.62 -3.35
N ALA A 65 2.68 12.25 -2.50
CA ALA A 65 3.15 13.02 -1.35
C ALA A 65 2.88 12.27 -0.03
N ASN A 66 3.91 12.15 0.82
CA ASN A 66 3.77 11.54 2.14
C ASN A 66 3.49 12.60 3.22
N ILE A 67 2.44 12.38 4.00
CA ILE A 67 2.10 13.17 5.18
C ILE A 67 1.90 12.23 6.38
N GLY A 68 1.45 12.77 7.51
CA GLY A 68 1.12 11.99 8.70
C GLY A 68 1.73 12.58 9.97
N THR A 69 1.07 12.28 11.08
CA THR A 69 1.52 12.64 12.43
C THR A 69 2.60 11.68 12.94
N SER A 70 3.28 12.09 14.00
CA SER A 70 4.21 11.24 14.75
C SER A 70 3.93 11.33 16.24
N LYS A 71 4.59 10.51 17.06
CA LYS A 71 4.47 10.60 18.52
C LYS A 71 4.92 11.95 19.07
N ASP A 72 5.88 12.59 18.41
CA ASP A 72 6.45 13.88 18.85
C ASP A 72 5.59 15.07 18.42
N ARG A 73 4.78 14.90 17.36
CA ARG A 73 3.95 15.97 16.81
C ARG A 73 2.64 15.40 16.26
N VAL A 74 1.56 15.64 17.02
CA VAL A 74 0.18 15.30 16.67
C VAL A 74 -0.60 16.60 16.50
N ASP A 75 -0.79 17.04 15.27
CA ASP A 75 -1.48 18.29 14.93
C ASP A 75 -2.33 18.07 13.69
N LEU A 76 -3.64 17.91 13.88
CA LEU A 76 -4.57 17.61 12.79
C LEU A 76 -4.64 18.75 11.78
N GLU A 77 -4.70 20.00 12.23
CA GLU A 77 -4.83 21.15 11.31
C GLU A 77 -3.60 21.28 10.41
N LEU A 78 -2.41 20.99 10.96
CA LEU A 78 -1.20 20.92 10.17
C LEU A 78 -1.23 19.78 9.13
N GLU A 79 -1.76 18.61 9.48
CA GLU A 79 -1.92 17.52 8.50
C GLU A 79 -2.87 17.93 7.37
N LEU A 80 -3.99 18.57 7.69
CA LEU A 80 -4.94 19.07 6.69
C LEU A 80 -4.33 20.18 5.83
N GLU A 81 -3.50 21.06 6.40
CA GLU A 81 -2.74 22.04 5.63
C GLU A 81 -1.77 21.38 4.66
N LYS A 82 -1.06 20.32 5.08
CA LYS A 82 -0.18 19.54 4.20
C LYS A 82 -0.95 18.83 3.09
N VAL A 83 -2.17 18.36 3.32
CA VAL A 83 -3.06 17.83 2.25
C VAL A 83 -3.28 18.92 1.20
N ARG A 84 -3.75 20.10 1.62
CA ARG A 84 -4.04 21.22 0.70
C ARG A 84 -2.81 21.64 -0.09
N ILE A 85 -1.65 21.76 0.56
CA ILE A 85 -0.38 22.11 -0.10
C ILE A 85 0.04 21.04 -1.10
N SER A 86 -0.08 19.75 -0.75
CA SER A 86 0.30 18.64 -1.63
C SER A 86 -0.55 18.61 -2.89
N VAL A 87 -1.87 18.77 -2.76
CA VAL A 87 -2.79 18.88 -3.90
C VAL A 87 -2.46 20.11 -4.76
N ALA A 88 -2.26 21.28 -4.14
CA ALA A 88 -1.92 22.51 -4.86
C ALA A 88 -0.57 22.43 -5.59
N ALA A 89 0.38 21.65 -5.07
CA ALA A 89 1.67 21.39 -5.69
C ALA A 89 1.60 20.35 -6.83
N GLY A 90 0.45 19.70 -7.03
CA GLY A 90 0.23 18.75 -8.11
C GLY A 90 0.55 17.29 -7.77
N ALA A 91 0.50 16.90 -6.49
CA ALA A 91 0.54 15.48 -6.13
C ALA A 91 -0.70 14.76 -6.68
N ASP A 92 -0.50 13.59 -7.29
CA ASP A 92 -1.58 12.74 -7.82
C ASP A 92 -2.18 11.83 -6.75
N THR A 93 -1.39 11.50 -5.72
CA THR A 93 -1.83 10.73 -4.56
C THR A 93 -1.20 11.28 -3.28
N ILE A 94 -1.84 11.00 -2.15
CA ILE A 94 -1.28 11.30 -0.82
C ILE A 94 -1.28 10.01 -0.01
N MET A 95 -0.21 9.75 0.73
CA MET A 95 -0.21 8.69 1.75
C MET A 95 -0.23 9.28 3.15
N ASP A 96 -1.18 8.83 3.95
CA ASP A 96 -1.20 9.06 5.39
C ASP A 96 -0.33 8.02 6.10
N LEU A 97 0.85 8.46 6.56
CA LEU A 97 1.82 7.64 7.28
C LEU A 97 1.81 7.92 8.79
N SER A 98 0.69 8.43 9.31
CA SER A 98 0.53 8.77 10.73
C SER A 98 0.88 7.62 11.67
N THR A 99 1.62 7.92 12.73
CA THR A 99 2.00 6.96 13.78
C THR A 99 1.76 7.46 15.19
N GLY A 100 1.01 8.56 15.37
CA GLY A 100 0.73 9.13 16.69
C GLY A 100 -0.63 9.83 16.75
N GLY A 101 -1.21 9.86 17.93
CA GLY A 101 -2.59 10.35 18.14
C GLY A 101 -3.63 9.35 17.65
N ASP A 102 -4.88 9.79 17.57
CA ASP A 102 -5.98 8.96 17.02
C ASP A 102 -5.84 8.87 15.49
N ILE A 103 -5.03 7.91 15.04
CA ILE A 103 -4.72 7.68 13.62
C ILE A 103 -5.99 7.48 12.80
N ARG A 104 -7.01 6.81 13.35
CA ARG A 104 -8.25 6.57 12.61
C ARG A 104 -9.05 7.86 12.42
N ALA A 105 -9.15 8.70 13.45
CA ALA A 105 -9.80 10.00 13.34
C ALA A 105 -9.04 10.93 12.37
N ILE A 106 -7.71 10.97 12.45
CA ILE A 106 -6.83 11.76 11.57
C ILE A 106 -7.02 11.32 10.11
N ARG A 107 -6.93 10.02 9.84
CA ARG A 107 -7.13 9.45 8.49
C ARG A 107 -8.48 9.84 7.91
N LYS A 108 -9.57 9.70 8.67
CA LYS A 108 -10.93 10.08 8.21
C LYS A 108 -11.02 11.56 7.86
N ALA A 109 -10.36 12.42 8.62
CA ALA A 109 -10.29 13.85 8.32
C ALA A 109 -9.49 14.12 7.05
N ILE A 110 -8.34 13.45 6.86
CA ILE A 110 -7.52 13.54 5.64
C ILE A 110 -8.30 13.08 4.40
N ILE A 111 -8.98 11.93 4.46
CA ILE A 111 -9.82 11.41 3.36
C ILE A 111 -10.91 12.41 2.99
N LYS A 112 -11.55 13.03 3.99
CA LYS A 112 -12.59 14.03 3.77
C LYS A 112 -12.07 15.32 3.11
N GLU A 113 -10.86 15.75 3.46
CA GLU A 113 -10.23 16.98 2.95
C GLU A 113 -9.63 16.77 1.55
N SER A 114 -9.13 15.56 1.26
CA SER A 114 -8.42 15.27 0.02
C SER A 114 -9.33 15.22 -1.21
N THR A 115 -8.82 15.74 -2.32
CA THR A 115 -9.42 15.60 -3.66
C THR A 115 -8.70 14.57 -4.53
N VAL A 116 -7.64 13.95 -3.99
CA VAL A 116 -6.82 12.92 -4.65
C VAL A 116 -6.84 11.61 -3.87
N SER A 117 -6.44 10.52 -4.51
CA SER A 117 -6.44 9.20 -3.89
C SER A 117 -5.54 9.13 -2.65
N ILE A 118 -6.04 8.46 -1.61
CA ILE A 118 -5.36 8.29 -0.33
C ILE A 118 -4.83 6.86 -0.19
N GLY A 119 -3.54 6.74 0.13
CA GLY A 119 -2.91 5.49 0.52
C GLY A 119 -2.50 5.44 1.99
N THR A 120 -2.31 4.24 2.51
CA THR A 120 -1.79 4.04 3.89
C THR A 120 -0.84 2.85 3.98
N VAL A 121 -0.18 2.72 5.13
CA VAL A 121 0.57 1.51 5.50
C VAL A 121 -0.08 0.93 6.76
N PRO A 122 -1.07 0.01 6.66
CA PRO A 122 -1.89 -0.42 7.79
C PRO A 122 -1.12 -0.91 9.03
N ILE A 123 0.05 -1.54 8.83
CA ILE A 123 0.90 -2.01 9.93
C ILE A 123 1.36 -0.88 10.87
N TYR A 124 1.39 0.37 10.42
CA TYR A 124 1.74 1.52 11.26
C TYR A 124 0.66 1.81 12.29
N GLN A 125 -0.61 1.79 11.88
CA GLN A 125 -1.73 1.93 12.80
C GLN A 125 -1.78 0.74 13.76
N ALA A 126 -1.62 -0.48 13.27
CA ALA A 126 -1.63 -1.67 14.13
C ALA A 126 -0.51 -1.60 15.19
N ALA A 127 0.70 -1.21 14.80
CA ALA A 127 1.80 -0.99 15.74
C ALA A 127 1.51 0.12 16.75
N ALA A 128 0.90 1.23 16.33
CA ALA A 128 0.53 2.32 17.23
C ALA A 128 -0.52 1.88 18.28
N GLN A 129 -1.55 1.13 17.87
CA GLN A 129 -2.58 0.60 18.78
C GLN A 129 -1.99 -0.36 19.84
N MET A 130 -1.00 -1.16 19.48
CA MET A 130 -0.28 -2.01 20.46
C MET A 130 0.42 -1.17 21.52
N LEU A 131 1.11 -0.11 21.10
CA LEU A 131 1.85 0.78 22.01
C LEU A 131 0.91 1.57 22.92
N GLU A 132 -0.23 2.04 22.41
CA GLU A 132 -1.29 2.68 23.21
C GLU A 132 -1.86 1.73 24.27
N SER A 133 -1.99 0.45 23.91
CA SER A 133 -2.41 -0.63 24.80
C SER A 133 -1.30 -1.14 25.72
N ARG A 134 -0.14 -0.47 25.76
CA ARG A 134 1.07 -0.85 26.55
C ARG A 134 1.60 -2.26 26.27
N LYS A 135 1.41 -2.75 25.05
CA LYS A 135 1.95 -4.02 24.55
C LYS A 135 3.10 -3.77 23.58
N ALA A 136 4.00 -4.74 23.44
CA ALA A 136 5.03 -4.68 22.43
C ALA A 136 4.43 -4.92 21.04
N ILE A 137 5.02 -4.31 20.00
CA ILE A 137 4.57 -4.46 18.60
C ILE A 137 4.65 -5.92 18.16
N VAL A 138 5.63 -6.68 18.67
CA VAL A 138 5.82 -8.10 18.35
C VAL A 138 4.74 -9.02 18.94
N GLU A 139 3.98 -8.56 19.93
CA GLU A 139 2.84 -9.29 20.54
C GLU A 139 1.53 -9.12 19.75
N MET A 140 1.57 -8.39 18.63
CA MET A 140 0.40 -8.19 17.77
C MET A 140 -0.09 -9.53 17.22
N SER A 141 -1.40 -9.78 17.23
CA SER A 141 -1.95 -10.94 16.54
C SER A 141 -2.08 -10.70 15.03
N ASP A 142 -2.22 -11.77 14.26
CA ASP A 142 -2.65 -11.68 12.87
C ASP A 142 -4.01 -10.97 12.75
N ASP A 143 -4.96 -11.28 13.64
CA ASP A 143 -6.25 -10.60 13.70
C ASP A 143 -6.15 -9.10 13.94
N ASP A 144 -5.19 -8.64 14.74
CA ASP A 144 -4.94 -7.20 14.90
C ASP A 144 -4.48 -6.54 13.59
N MET A 145 -3.61 -7.21 12.82
CA MET A 145 -3.15 -6.71 11.51
C MET A 145 -4.31 -6.63 10.51
N PHE A 146 -5.07 -7.72 10.38
CA PHE A 146 -6.16 -7.83 9.41
C PHE A 146 -7.34 -6.93 9.75
N ARG A 147 -7.68 -6.79 11.04
CA ARG A 147 -8.72 -5.84 11.50
C ARG A 147 -8.37 -4.41 11.09
N VAL A 148 -7.11 -4.00 11.28
CA VAL A 148 -6.67 -2.65 10.88
C VAL A 148 -6.72 -2.47 9.36
N ILE A 149 -6.38 -3.49 8.57
CA ILE A 149 -6.52 -3.44 7.10
C ILE A 149 -7.99 -3.25 6.69
N GLU A 150 -8.90 -3.99 7.33
CA GLU A 150 -10.34 -3.85 7.11
C GLU A 150 -10.85 -2.45 7.48
N GLU A 151 -10.45 -1.91 8.64
CA GLU A 151 -10.78 -0.53 9.04
C GLU A 151 -10.33 0.51 8.02
N ASN A 152 -9.15 0.33 7.39
CA ASN A 152 -8.68 1.23 6.34
C ASN A 152 -9.59 1.16 5.10
N GLY A 153 -10.03 -0.05 4.72
CA GLY A 153 -11.00 -0.25 3.65
C GLY A 153 -12.36 0.40 3.94
N GLU A 154 -12.87 0.24 5.16
CA GLU A 154 -14.12 0.87 5.63
C GLU A 154 -14.07 2.39 5.57
N ASP A 155 -12.92 2.97 5.96
CA ASP A 155 -12.72 4.40 6.06
C ASP A 155 -12.55 5.07 4.68
N GLY A 156 -12.34 4.28 3.62
CA GLY A 156 -12.21 4.77 2.25
C GLY A 156 -10.78 4.92 1.74
N VAL A 157 -9.80 4.21 2.31
CA VAL A 157 -8.43 4.19 1.77
C VAL A 157 -8.43 3.54 0.39
N ASP A 158 -7.83 4.19 -0.60
CA ASP A 158 -7.88 3.75 -2.00
C ASP A 158 -6.86 2.67 -2.34
N PHE A 159 -5.69 2.73 -1.72
CA PHE A 159 -4.64 1.71 -1.85
C PHE A 159 -3.88 1.51 -0.55
N ILE A 160 -3.39 0.31 -0.31
CA ILE A 160 -2.65 -0.03 0.91
C ILE A 160 -1.29 -0.60 0.58
N THR A 161 -0.26 -0.12 1.27
CA THR A 161 1.07 -0.72 1.26
C THR A 161 1.14 -1.87 2.23
N VAL A 162 1.34 -3.07 1.69
CA VAL A 162 1.43 -4.33 2.45
C VAL A 162 2.74 -5.04 2.12
N HIS A 163 3.54 -5.31 3.15
CA HIS A 163 4.89 -5.85 3.03
C HIS A 163 4.87 -7.38 3.00
N CYS A 164 4.12 -7.95 2.05
CA CYS A 164 3.89 -9.39 1.96
C CYS A 164 5.15 -10.16 1.50
N GLY A 165 6.11 -9.51 0.83
CA GLY A 165 7.34 -10.15 0.36
C GLY A 165 8.45 -10.26 1.42
N VAL A 166 8.22 -9.69 2.61
CA VAL A 166 9.09 -9.89 3.79
C VAL A 166 8.74 -11.25 4.38
N THR A 167 9.52 -12.27 4.03
CA THR A 167 9.34 -13.64 4.48
C THR A 167 10.54 -14.05 5.33
N ARG A 168 10.42 -15.13 6.10
CA ARG A 168 11.58 -15.68 6.83
C ARG A 168 12.75 -15.98 5.90
N ARG A 169 12.45 -16.44 4.68
CA ARG A 169 13.43 -16.70 3.63
C ARG A 169 14.12 -15.43 3.16
N SER A 170 13.36 -14.39 2.78
CA SER A 170 13.96 -13.15 2.24
C SER A 170 14.76 -12.39 3.30
N VAL A 171 14.32 -12.41 4.56
CA VAL A 171 15.10 -11.91 5.72
C VAL A 171 16.38 -12.71 5.93
N GLY A 172 16.30 -14.06 5.91
CA GLY A 172 17.48 -14.91 6.10
C GLY A 172 18.57 -14.68 5.05
N LEU A 173 18.20 -14.49 3.78
CA LEU A 173 19.17 -14.18 2.71
C LEU A 173 19.86 -12.82 2.91
N LEU A 174 19.13 -11.83 3.41
CA LEU A 174 19.66 -10.50 3.72
C LEU A 174 20.66 -10.57 4.88
N GLU A 175 20.34 -11.32 5.93
CA GLU A 175 21.21 -11.51 7.10
C GLU A 175 22.48 -12.28 6.75
N GLU A 176 22.37 -13.38 5.98
CA GLU A 176 23.50 -14.15 5.48
C GLU A 176 24.48 -13.30 4.66
N GLN A 177 23.95 -12.35 3.87
CA GLN A 177 24.78 -11.47 3.04
C GLN A 177 25.50 -10.39 3.86
N GLY A 178 24.99 -10.02 5.04
CA GLY A 178 25.58 -8.99 5.88
C GLY A 178 25.34 -7.57 5.36
N ARG A 179 24.07 -7.21 5.12
CA ARG A 179 23.67 -5.87 4.65
C ARG A 179 24.17 -4.75 5.57
N ARG A 180 24.68 -3.65 4.99
CA ARG A 180 25.32 -2.55 5.73
C ARG A 180 24.37 -1.78 6.64
N LEU A 181 23.19 -1.41 6.15
CA LEU A 181 22.18 -0.69 6.95
C LEU A 181 21.00 -1.57 7.40
N GLY A 182 21.04 -2.88 7.11
CA GLY A 182 19.96 -3.79 7.45
C GLY A 182 18.62 -3.42 6.80
N ILE A 183 17.52 -3.58 7.54
CA ILE A 183 16.17 -3.27 7.05
C ILE A 183 15.83 -1.82 7.37
N VAL A 184 15.66 -1.00 6.33
CA VAL A 184 15.31 0.43 6.46
C VAL A 184 13.82 0.72 6.27
N SER A 185 13.03 -0.26 5.80
CA SER A 185 11.59 -0.15 5.80
C SER A 185 11.04 -0.34 7.21
N ARG A 186 10.29 0.64 7.71
CA ARG A 186 9.61 0.52 9.02
C ARG A 186 8.66 -0.69 9.04
N GLY A 187 7.86 -0.87 7.99
CA GLY A 187 6.92 -1.99 7.88
C GLY A 187 7.66 -3.33 7.76
N GLY A 188 8.76 -3.35 6.99
CA GLY A 188 9.63 -4.53 6.90
C GLY A 188 10.26 -4.91 8.24
N THR A 189 10.72 -3.92 9.01
CA THR A 189 11.29 -4.14 10.35
C THR A 189 10.25 -4.67 11.33
N PHE A 190 9.02 -4.13 11.33
CA PHE A 190 7.96 -4.65 12.19
C PHE A 190 7.65 -6.11 11.91
N LEU A 191 7.51 -6.50 10.64
CA LEU A 191 7.20 -7.89 10.28
C LEU A 191 8.38 -8.83 10.50
N SER A 192 9.61 -8.41 10.19
CA SER A 192 10.82 -9.18 10.47
C SER A 192 10.94 -9.50 11.97
N LYS A 193 10.77 -8.51 12.84
CA LYS A 193 10.83 -8.71 14.29
C LYS A 193 9.64 -9.51 14.83
N TRP A 194 8.46 -9.35 14.22
CA TRP A 194 7.29 -10.15 14.56
C TRP A 194 7.53 -11.64 14.24
N MET A 195 8.08 -11.96 13.06
CA MET A 195 8.39 -13.33 12.65
C MET A 195 9.45 -13.97 13.56
N GLU A 196 10.49 -13.21 13.92
CA GLU A 196 11.55 -13.65 14.84
C GLU A 196 10.96 -14.01 16.22
N TYR A 197 10.13 -13.12 16.78
CA TYR A 197 9.54 -13.32 18.11
C TYR A 197 8.53 -14.49 18.17
N ASN A 198 7.70 -14.63 17.14
CA ASN A 198 6.63 -15.62 17.11
C ASN A 198 7.05 -16.96 16.49
N GLU A 199 8.28 -17.05 15.96
CA GLU A 199 8.81 -18.21 15.22
C GLU A 199 7.91 -18.66 14.05
N ARG A 200 7.17 -17.72 13.46
CA ARG A 200 6.16 -17.94 12.42
C ARG A 200 6.49 -17.16 11.15
N GLU A 201 5.87 -17.55 10.03
CA GLU A 201 5.94 -16.78 8.78
C GLU A 201 5.08 -15.51 8.87
N ASN A 202 5.40 -14.53 8.03
CA ASN A 202 4.65 -13.28 7.91
C ASN A 202 3.15 -13.56 7.65
N PRO A 203 2.23 -13.10 8.53
CA PRO A 203 0.79 -13.34 8.35
C PRO A 203 0.24 -12.79 7.04
N LEU A 204 0.80 -11.68 6.54
CA LEU A 204 0.40 -11.09 5.26
C LEU A 204 0.84 -11.92 4.05
N TYR A 205 1.79 -12.83 4.23
CA TYR A 205 2.21 -13.82 3.22
C TYR A 205 1.44 -15.14 3.39
N GLU A 206 1.42 -15.68 4.61
CA GLU A 206 0.79 -16.96 4.94
C GLU A 206 -0.72 -16.93 4.72
N GLN A 207 -1.39 -15.84 5.11
CA GLN A 207 -2.84 -15.64 4.99
C GLN A 207 -3.18 -14.66 3.87
N TYR A 208 -2.44 -14.68 2.75
CA TYR A 208 -2.65 -13.74 1.64
C TYR A 208 -4.08 -13.74 1.10
N ASP A 209 -4.76 -14.89 1.08
CA ASP A 209 -6.15 -14.96 0.58
C ASP A 209 -7.12 -14.13 1.44
N ARG A 210 -6.90 -14.05 2.76
CA ARG A 210 -7.65 -13.17 3.68
C ARG A 210 -7.42 -11.70 3.35
N LEU A 211 -6.18 -11.32 3.01
CA LEU A 211 -5.86 -9.97 2.53
C LEU A 211 -6.59 -9.64 1.23
N LEU A 212 -6.61 -10.59 0.29
CA LEU A 212 -7.28 -10.43 -1.00
C LEU A 212 -8.79 -10.29 -0.85
N GLU A 213 -9.42 -11.03 0.08
CA GLU A 213 -10.84 -10.90 0.39
C GLU A 213 -11.19 -9.49 0.90
N ILE A 214 -10.40 -8.96 1.83
CA ILE A 214 -10.59 -7.60 2.35
C ILE A 214 -10.40 -6.58 1.22
N ALA A 215 -9.28 -6.62 0.49
CA ALA A 215 -8.99 -5.68 -0.58
C ALA A 215 -10.09 -5.66 -1.66
N LYS A 216 -10.56 -6.84 -2.07
CA LYS A 216 -11.63 -7.02 -3.07
C LYS A 216 -12.97 -6.42 -2.63
N SER A 217 -13.30 -6.54 -1.34
CA SER A 217 -14.56 -6.03 -0.78
C SER A 217 -14.70 -4.53 -1.00
N TYR A 218 -13.60 -3.79 -0.87
CA TYR A 218 -13.56 -2.33 -1.03
C TYR A 218 -13.04 -1.85 -2.39
N ASP A 219 -12.54 -2.76 -3.23
CA ASP A 219 -11.77 -2.44 -4.46
C ASP A 219 -10.53 -1.59 -4.17
N MET A 220 -9.85 -1.91 -3.07
CA MET A 220 -8.55 -1.35 -2.76
C MET A 220 -7.49 -1.94 -3.70
N VAL A 221 -6.58 -1.08 -4.16
CA VAL A 221 -5.37 -1.54 -4.86
C VAL A 221 -4.32 -1.95 -3.83
N LEU A 222 -3.71 -3.11 -4.00
CA LEU A 222 -2.56 -3.50 -3.20
C LEU A 222 -1.30 -2.86 -3.78
N SER A 223 -0.65 -2.01 -3.00
CA SER A 223 0.73 -1.58 -3.22
C SER A 223 1.62 -2.61 -2.51
N LEU A 224 2.16 -3.58 -3.24
CA LEU A 224 3.00 -4.60 -2.60
C LEU A 224 4.36 -3.96 -2.27
N GLY A 225 4.58 -3.78 -0.96
CA GLY A 225 5.65 -2.96 -0.41
C GLY A 225 7.02 -3.61 -0.49
N ASP A 226 8.04 -2.77 -0.59
CA ASP A 226 9.46 -3.13 -0.69
C ASP A 226 10.15 -3.15 0.68
N GLY A 227 9.72 -4.08 1.54
CA GLY A 227 10.17 -4.18 2.92
C GLY A 227 11.66 -4.37 3.08
N LEU A 228 12.33 -4.95 2.09
CA LEU A 228 13.76 -5.16 2.04
C LEU A 228 14.44 -4.24 1.02
N ARG A 229 13.91 -3.06 0.71
CA ARG A 229 14.62 -2.08 -0.14
C ARG A 229 15.99 -1.67 0.42
N PRO A 230 16.96 -1.30 -0.45
CA PRO A 230 18.28 -0.86 -0.03
C PRO A 230 18.26 0.53 0.60
N GLY A 231 18.92 0.67 1.76
CA GLY A 231 19.09 1.95 2.47
C GLY A 231 20.35 2.71 2.09
N CYS A 232 21.27 2.09 1.37
CA CYS A 232 22.47 2.72 0.84
C CYS A 232 22.93 2.02 -0.45
N ILE A 233 23.79 2.70 -1.22
CA ILE A 233 24.30 2.18 -2.50
C ILE A 233 25.01 0.82 -2.35
N ALA A 234 25.67 0.59 -1.21
CA ALA A 234 26.36 -0.68 -0.96
C ALA A 234 25.40 -1.88 -0.81
N ASP A 235 24.14 -1.61 -0.50
CA ASP A 235 23.10 -2.63 -0.29
C ASP A 235 22.22 -2.82 -1.54
N ALA A 236 22.46 -2.05 -2.61
CA ALA A 236 21.63 -2.06 -3.81
C ALA A 236 21.75 -3.39 -4.57
N THR A 237 20.62 -3.92 -5.02
CA THR A 237 20.50 -5.18 -5.79
C THR A 237 21.03 -6.39 -5.02
N ASP A 238 20.87 -6.40 -3.70
CA ASP A 238 21.28 -7.51 -2.86
C ASP A 238 20.28 -8.70 -2.87
N ARG A 239 20.67 -9.82 -2.26
CA ARG A 239 19.87 -11.06 -2.27
C ARG A 239 18.50 -10.85 -1.62
N GLY A 240 18.44 -10.09 -0.53
CA GLY A 240 17.18 -9.79 0.17
C GLY A 240 16.21 -9.02 -0.71
N GLN A 241 16.67 -7.95 -1.36
CA GLN A 241 15.86 -7.14 -2.27
C GLN A 241 15.33 -7.98 -3.44
N ILE A 242 16.19 -8.78 -4.09
CA ILE A 242 15.79 -9.57 -5.26
C ILE A 242 14.84 -10.70 -4.90
N GLU A 243 15.07 -11.38 -3.77
CA GLU A 243 14.15 -12.42 -3.27
C GLU A 243 12.77 -11.86 -2.95
N GLU A 244 12.71 -10.69 -2.30
CA GLU A 244 11.45 -10.00 -2.06
C GLU A 244 10.76 -9.69 -3.40
N LEU A 245 11.46 -9.08 -4.37
CA LEU A 245 10.89 -8.74 -5.67
C LEU A 245 10.31 -9.96 -6.42
N ILE A 246 10.99 -11.11 -6.37
CA ILE A 246 10.48 -12.37 -6.93
C ILE A 246 9.17 -12.77 -6.25
N SER A 247 9.15 -12.73 -4.92
CA SER A 247 7.95 -13.05 -4.12
C SER A 247 6.78 -12.12 -4.45
N LEU A 248 7.03 -10.81 -4.62
CA LEU A 248 5.99 -9.84 -5.00
C LEU A 248 5.41 -10.14 -6.39
N GLY A 249 6.22 -10.66 -7.32
CA GLY A 249 5.75 -11.11 -8.64
C GLY A 249 4.78 -12.30 -8.55
N GLU A 250 5.09 -13.28 -7.70
CA GLU A 250 4.20 -14.43 -7.44
C GLU A 250 2.89 -14.00 -6.78
N LEU A 251 2.98 -13.13 -5.77
CA LEU A 251 1.82 -12.57 -5.08
C LEU A 251 0.95 -11.71 -6.00
N THR A 252 1.56 -10.95 -6.92
CA THR A 252 0.84 -10.20 -7.96
C THR A 252 -0.03 -11.12 -8.80
N LYS A 253 0.53 -12.24 -9.27
CA LYS A 253 -0.25 -13.22 -10.04
C LYS A 253 -1.45 -13.73 -9.25
N ARG A 254 -1.24 -14.14 -7.99
CA ARG A 254 -2.31 -14.61 -7.10
C ARG A 254 -3.40 -13.56 -6.87
N ALA A 255 -3.02 -12.31 -6.58
CA ALA A 255 -3.96 -11.21 -6.38
C ALA A 255 -4.81 -10.96 -7.63
N ARG A 256 -4.18 -10.95 -8.80
CA ARG A 256 -4.87 -10.77 -10.07
C ARG A 256 -5.83 -11.93 -10.34
N ASP A 257 -5.44 -13.17 -10.11
CA ASP A 257 -6.33 -14.34 -10.25
C ASP A 257 -7.56 -14.21 -9.33
N TYR A 258 -7.40 -13.63 -8.14
CA TYR A 258 -8.49 -13.31 -7.21
C TYR A 258 -9.36 -12.09 -7.62
N GLY A 259 -8.92 -11.31 -8.60
CA GLY A 259 -9.60 -10.10 -9.07
C GLY A 259 -9.22 -8.82 -8.33
N VAL A 260 -8.07 -8.79 -7.66
CA VAL A 260 -7.53 -7.61 -6.97
C VAL A 260 -6.46 -6.94 -7.84
N GLN A 261 -6.51 -5.61 -7.88
CA GLN A 261 -5.53 -4.80 -8.61
C GLN A 261 -4.25 -4.63 -7.78
N VAL A 262 -3.10 -4.60 -8.45
CA VAL A 262 -1.79 -4.56 -7.80
C VAL A 262 -0.85 -3.59 -8.49
N MET A 263 -0.10 -2.83 -7.69
CA MET A 263 1.13 -2.16 -8.08
C MET A 263 2.28 -2.60 -7.18
N ILE A 264 3.53 -2.50 -7.66
CA ILE A 264 4.73 -2.95 -6.95
C ILE A 264 5.56 -1.74 -6.54
N GLU A 265 5.92 -1.66 -5.26
CA GLU A 265 6.91 -0.70 -4.79
C GLU A 265 8.33 -1.18 -5.13
N GLY A 266 9.23 -0.24 -5.36
CA GLY A 266 10.59 -0.49 -5.83
C GLY A 266 11.62 0.31 -5.05
N PRO A 267 12.91 0.06 -5.30
CA PRO A 267 13.98 0.40 -4.38
C PRO A 267 14.14 1.90 -4.07
N GLY A 268 14.83 2.13 -2.94
CA GLY A 268 15.33 3.44 -2.52
C GLY A 268 16.69 3.78 -3.13
N HIS A 269 17.78 3.44 -2.44
CA HIS A 269 19.12 3.86 -2.85
C HIS A 269 19.71 2.90 -3.90
N VAL A 270 19.83 3.34 -5.15
CA VAL A 270 20.44 2.63 -6.29
C VAL A 270 21.33 3.57 -7.08
#